data_AF-A0A853AJS2-F1
#
_entry.id   AF-A0A853AJS2-F1
#
_cell.length_a   1.000
_cell.length_b   1.000
_cell.length_c   1.000
_cell.angle_alpha   90.00
_cell.angle_beta   90.00
_cell.angle_gamma   90.00
#
_symmetry.space_group_name_H-M   'P 1'
#
loop_
_entity.id
_entity.type
_entity.pdbx_description
1 polymer ?
#
loop_
_entity_poly.entity_id
_entity_poly.type
_entity_poly.pdbx_seq_one_letter_code
_entity_poly.pdbx_strand_id
1 'polypeptide(L)'
;MFEAFCPPHHPDMAAAVEALAERKFGPGGPYHRDTPGAWTDSPGFRGSAQVHDSTVKACVSLQAQYVHDTFGKFPGTVPTVFILNYVQAHHLDLDFDDRFFKPGAYLPTHATHTERWHGPD
;
A
#
# COMPACT_ATOMS: atom_id res chain seq x y z
N MET A 1 -16.73 4.48 9.45
CA MET A 1 -16.62 5.78 8.77
C MET A 1 -15.20 5.92 8.25
N PHE A 2 -14.99 6.37 7.01
CA PHE A 2 -13.64 6.53 6.43
C PHE A 2 -13.14 7.95 6.68
N GLU A 3 -11.91 8.10 7.18
CA GLU A 3 -11.27 9.40 7.40
C GLU A 3 -10.31 9.72 6.25
N ALA A 4 -10.47 10.90 5.66
CA ALA A 4 -9.64 11.37 4.57
C ALA A 4 -8.40 12.09 5.10
N PHE A 5 -7.26 11.90 4.43
CA PHE A 5 -6.03 12.66 4.69
C PHE A 5 -6.11 14.07 4.09
N CYS A 6 -7.06 14.87 4.56
CA CYS A 6 -7.24 16.28 4.23
C CYS A 6 -8.18 16.94 5.28
N PRO A 7 -8.34 18.27 5.27
CA PRO A 7 -9.38 18.93 6.04
C PRO A 7 -10.78 18.33 5.79
N PRO A 8 -11.63 18.25 6.84
CA PRO A 8 -11.43 18.73 8.20
C PRO A 8 -10.72 17.75 9.16
N HIS A 9 -10.40 16.51 8.73
CA HIS A 9 -9.79 15.50 9.60
C HIS A 9 -8.34 15.84 9.98
N HIS A 10 -7.67 16.61 9.13
CA HIS A 10 -6.37 17.23 9.41
C HIS A 10 -6.47 18.74 9.22
N PRO A 11 -5.80 19.56 10.05
CA PRO A 11 -5.93 21.02 10.01
C PRO A 11 -5.47 21.64 8.68
N ASP A 12 -4.46 21.05 8.06
CA ASP A 12 -3.93 21.43 6.75
C ASP A 12 -3.33 20.21 6.03
N MET A 13 -2.87 20.41 4.80
CA MET A 13 -2.28 19.31 4.02
C MET A 13 -0.88 18.92 4.51
N ALA A 14 -0.18 19.78 5.26
CA ALA A 14 1.10 19.41 5.86
C ALA A 14 0.91 18.40 6.99
N ALA A 15 -0.06 18.63 7.87
CA ALA A 15 -0.47 17.69 8.91
C ALA A 15 -0.99 16.37 8.31
N ALA A 16 -1.72 16.44 7.19
CA ALA A 16 -2.16 15.24 6.47
C ALA A 16 -0.96 14.43 5.92
N VAL A 17 0.06 15.09 5.38
CA VAL A 17 1.27 14.43 4.87
C VAL A 17 2.07 13.77 5.99
N GLU A 18 2.22 14.43 7.15
CA GLU A 18 2.87 13.84 8.32
C GLU A 18 2.11 12.62 8.83
N ALA A 19 0.77 12.72 8.94
CA ALA A 19 -0.05 11.59 9.36
C ALA A 19 0.02 10.42 8.36
N LEU A 20 0.10 10.70 7.06
CA LEU A 20 0.28 9.67 6.04
C LEU A 20 1.65 8.99 6.16
N ALA A 21 2.71 9.77 6.42
CA ALA A 21 4.05 9.24 6.64
C ALA A 21 4.08 8.33 7.87
N GLU A 22 3.49 8.78 8.99
CA GLU A 22 3.37 7.97 10.21
C GLU A 22 2.58 6.68 9.95
N ARG A 23 1.42 6.76 9.27
CA ARG A 23 0.65 5.56 8.91
C ARG A 23 1.43 4.57 8.06
N LYS A 24 2.32 5.05 7.18
CA LYS A 24 3.11 4.23 6.27
C LYS A 24 4.30 3.58 6.97
N PHE A 25 5.05 4.37 7.73
CA PHE A 25 6.39 4.02 8.20
C PHE A 25 6.48 3.84 9.72
N GLY A 26 5.54 4.37 10.49
CA GLY A 26 5.46 4.22 11.94
C GLY A 26 5.04 2.82 12.38
N PRO A 27 5.05 2.52 13.70
CA PRO A 27 4.75 1.19 14.23
C PRO A 27 3.41 0.62 13.73
N GLY A 28 3.45 -0.61 13.21
CA GLY A 28 2.27 -1.26 12.61
C GLY A 28 1.97 -0.83 11.17
N GLY A 29 2.69 0.17 10.64
CA GLY A 29 2.61 0.59 9.25
C GLY A 29 3.14 -0.46 8.29
N PRO A 30 2.68 -0.48 7.02
CA PRO A 30 3.07 -1.50 6.04
C PRO A 30 4.57 -1.48 5.69
N TYR A 31 5.28 -0.39 5.93
CA TYR A 31 6.72 -0.28 5.67
C TYR A 31 7.55 -0.30 6.94
N HIS A 32 6.93 -0.52 8.10
CA HIS A 32 7.67 -0.69 9.33
C HIS A 32 8.24 -2.11 9.39
N ARG A 33 9.54 -2.23 9.70
CA ARG A 33 10.28 -3.50 9.75
C ARG A 33 9.67 -4.53 10.72
N ASP A 34 9.08 -4.06 11.82
CA ASP A 34 8.52 -4.95 12.82
C ASP A 34 7.06 -5.35 12.52
N THR A 35 6.47 -4.84 11.43
CA THR A 35 5.13 -5.24 11.02
C THR A 35 5.17 -6.66 10.44
N PRO A 36 4.42 -7.63 11.00
CA PRO A 36 4.39 -8.99 10.46
C PRO A 36 3.95 -9.04 8.99
N GLY A 37 4.46 -10.01 8.24
CA GLY A 37 4.13 -10.17 6.82
C GLY A 37 4.28 -11.61 6.34
N ALA A 38 3.83 -11.82 5.10
CA ALA A 38 3.90 -13.10 4.43
C ALA A 38 5.29 -13.39 3.84
N TRP A 39 6.13 -12.37 3.66
CA TRP A 39 7.52 -12.55 3.18
C TRP A 39 8.35 -13.37 4.16
N THR A 40 9.22 -14.24 3.63
CA THR A 40 10.23 -14.98 4.42
C THR A 40 11.11 -14.02 5.22
N ASP A 41 11.58 -12.94 4.59
CA ASP A 41 12.24 -11.79 5.23
C ASP A 41 11.32 -10.55 5.27
N SER A 42 10.26 -10.63 6.08
CA SER A 42 9.36 -9.49 6.28
C SER A 42 10.06 -8.23 6.80
N PRO A 43 11.00 -8.30 7.78
CA PRO A 43 11.70 -7.11 8.26
C PRO A 43 12.57 -6.44 7.21
N GLY A 44 13.36 -7.21 6.46
CA GLY A 44 14.19 -6.68 5.39
C GLY A 44 13.36 -6.10 4.25
N PHE A 45 12.32 -6.82 3.80
CA PHE A 45 11.46 -6.34 2.72
C PHE A 45 10.71 -5.05 3.10
N ARG A 46 9.98 -5.04 4.23
CA ARG A 46 9.21 -3.86 4.65
C ARG A 46 10.10 -2.68 4.97
N GLY A 47 11.21 -2.93 5.68
CA GLY A 47 12.17 -1.90 6.08
C GLY A 47 13.03 -1.35 4.93
N SER A 48 13.01 -1.97 3.75
CA SER A 48 13.73 -1.47 2.57
C SER A 48 13.08 -0.22 1.94
N ALA A 49 11.83 0.08 2.32
CA ALA A 49 11.13 1.23 1.80
C ALA A 49 11.81 2.53 2.26
N GLN A 50 12.07 3.43 1.31
CA GLN A 50 12.64 4.74 1.61
C GLN A 50 11.62 5.57 2.41
N VAL A 51 11.97 5.91 3.65
CA VAL A 51 11.21 6.83 4.48
C VAL A 51 11.24 8.22 3.84
N HIS A 52 10.08 8.87 3.79
CA HIS A 52 9.98 10.21 3.23
C HIS A 52 10.71 11.22 4.12
N ASP A 53 11.76 11.84 3.57
CA ASP A 53 12.48 12.91 4.26
C ASP A 53 11.69 14.22 4.31
N SER A 54 12.24 15.22 5.00
CA SER A 54 11.63 16.55 5.13
C SER A 54 11.44 17.27 3.78
N THR A 55 12.30 17.01 2.80
CA THR A 55 12.24 17.66 1.49
C THR A 55 11.07 17.09 0.67
N VAL A 56 10.95 15.76 0.63
CA VAL A 56 9.82 15.07 -0.01
C VAL A 56 8.52 15.49 0.66
N LYS A 57 8.46 15.47 1.99
CA LYS A 57 7.26 15.88 2.72
C LYS A 57 6.89 17.34 2.44
N ALA A 58 7.83 18.28 2.50
CA ALA A 58 7.57 19.68 2.18
C ALA A 58 7.05 19.89 0.76
N CYS A 59 7.64 19.20 -0.23
CA CYS A 59 7.21 19.27 -1.63
C CYS A 59 5.79 18.74 -1.83
N VAL A 60 5.46 17.59 -1.23
CA VAL A 60 4.11 17.01 -1.30
C VAL A 60 3.10 17.88 -0.56
N SER A 61 3.43 18.39 0.63
CA SER A 61 2.57 19.29 1.40
C SER A 61 2.24 20.56 0.62
N LEU A 62 3.22 21.17 -0.04
CA LEU A 62 3.03 22.36 -0.87
C LEU A 62 2.04 22.09 -2.02
N GLN A 63 2.26 21.01 -2.77
CA GLN A 63 1.38 20.65 -3.90
C GLN A 63 -0.02 20.30 -3.42
N ALA A 64 -0.13 19.53 -2.34
CA ALA A 64 -1.39 19.10 -1.78
C ALA A 64 -2.19 20.28 -1.23
N GLN A 65 -1.54 21.22 -0.55
CA GLN A 65 -2.15 22.45 -0.06
C GLN A 65 -2.67 23.31 -1.22
N TYR A 66 -1.87 23.50 -2.26
CA TYR A 66 -2.31 24.21 -3.46
C TYR A 66 -3.57 23.59 -4.08
N VAL A 67 -3.61 22.26 -4.22
CA VAL A 67 -4.79 21.55 -4.72
C VAL A 67 -5.98 21.77 -3.79
N HIS A 68 -5.81 21.65 -2.48
CA HIS A 68 -6.88 21.89 -1.53
C HIS A 68 -7.42 23.33 -1.61
N ASP A 69 -6.55 24.33 -1.64
CA ASP A 69 -6.93 25.75 -1.68
C ASP A 69 -7.60 26.13 -3.00
N THR A 70 -7.16 25.53 -4.11
CA THR A 70 -7.70 25.80 -5.45
C THR A 70 -9.07 25.14 -5.66
N PHE A 71 -9.25 23.91 -5.18
CA PHE A 71 -10.44 23.10 -5.48
C PHE A 71 -11.41 22.96 -4.30
N GLY A 72 -11.03 23.39 -3.09
CA GLY A 72 -11.80 23.21 -1.86
C GLY A 72 -11.86 21.76 -1.36
N LYS A 73 -11.05 20.87 -1.93
CA LYS A 73 -10.99 19.43 -1.61
C LYS A 73 -9.69 18.81 -2.12
N PHE A 74 -9.38 17.63 -1.61
CA PHE A 74 -8.27 16.82 -2.09
C PHE A 74 -8.70 15.36 -2.35
N PRO A 75 -8.25 14.73 -3.45
CA PRO A 75 -7.63 15.35 -4.63
C PRO A 75 -8.65 16.23 -5.39
N GLY A 76 -8.16 17.19 -6.18
CA GLY A 76 -9.01 18.24 -6.76
C GLY A 76 -10.08 17.74 -7.75
N THR A 77 -9.76 16.73 -8.57
CA THR A 77 -10.60 16.33 -9.73
C THR A 77 -11.25 14.96 -9.60
N VAL A 78 -10.99 14.22 -8.52
CA VAL A 78 -11.51 12.87 -8.28
C VAL A 78 -12.12 12.76 -6.89
N PRO A 79 -12.88 11.69 -6.57
CA PRO A 79 -13.37 11.46 -5.22
C PRO A 79 -12.24 11.40 -4.19
N THR A 80 -12.45 11.99 -3.02
CA THR A 80 -11.51 11.93 -1.89
C THR A 80 -11.36 10.51 -1.34
N VAL A 81 -12.42 9.71 -1.43
CA VAL A 81 -12.45 8.30 -1.06
C VAL A 81 -12.91 7.49 -2.27
N PHE A 82 -12.13 6.48 -2.63
CA PHE A 82 -12.50 5.49 -3.63
C PHE A 82 -12.94 4.20 -2.96
N ILE A 83 -14.06 3.66 -3.40
CA ILE A 83 -14.49 2.29 -3.08
C ILE A 83 -14.49 1.53 -4.40
N LEU A 84 -13.49 0.68 -4.57
CA LEU A 84 -13.26 -0.04 -5.82
C LEU A 84 -13.35 -1.54 -5.54
N ASN A 85 -14.12 -2.24 -6.37
CA ASN A 85 -14.20 -3.70 -6.34
C ASN A 85 -13.25 -4.24 -7.40
N TYR A 86 -12.29 -5.05 -6.96
CA TYR A 86 -11.31 -5.69 -7.83
C TYR A 86 -11.42 -7.20 -7.71
N VAL A 87 -11.38 -7.89 -8.86
CA VAL A 87 -11.16 -9.34 -8.96
C VAL A 87 -9.95 -9.52 -9.84
N GLN A 88 -8.95 -10.26 -9.33
CA GLN A 88 -7.77 -10.64 -10.08
C GLN A 88 -7.78 -12.15 -10.25
N ALA A 89 -7.69 -12.61 -11.51
CA ALA A 89 -7.45 -14.00 -11.85
C ALA A 89 -6.12 -14.07 -12.62
N HIS A 90 -5.18 -14.86 -12.12
CA HIS A 90 -3.87 -15.05 -12.74
C HIS A 90 -3.32 -16.43 -12.36
N HIS A 91 -2.37 -16.94 -13.15
CA HIS A 91 -1.56 -18.09 -12.74
C HIS A 91 -0.48 -17.60 -11.77
N LEU A 92 -0.33 -18.29 -10.64
CA LEU A 92 0.74 -18.00 -9.70
C LEU A 92 2.07 -18.51 -10.26
N ASP A 93 3.13 -17.75 -10.01
CA ASP A 93 4.50 -18.22 -10.14
C ASP A 93 4.89 -18.93 -8.84
N LEU A 94 4.73 -20.25 -8.83
CA LEU A 94 4.97 -21.06 -7.64
C LEU A 94 6.43 -21.03 -7.22
N ASP A 95 7.37 -20.97 -8.17
CA ASP A 95 8.81 -20.91 -7.88
C ASP A 95 9.17 -19.59 -7.18
N PHE A 96 8.58 -18.48 -7.63
CA PHE A 96 8.70 -17.19 -6.95
C PHE A 96 8.09 -17.26 -5.55
N ASP A 97 6.87 -17.78 -5.45
CA ASP A 97 6.14 -17.75 -4.19
C ASP A 97 6.82 -18.61 -3.12
N ASP A 98 7.27 -19.81 -3.48
CA ASP A 98 8.00 -20.73 -2.62
C ASP A 98 9.34 -20.16 -2.13
N ARG A 99 9.97 -19.32 -2.96
CA ARG A 99 11.23 -18.67 -2.62
C ARG A 99 11.07 -17.51 -1.65
N PHE A 100 10.02 -16.70 -1.81
CA PHE A 100 9.93 -15.40 -1.16
C PHE A 100 8.82 -15.28 -0.10
N PHE A 101 7.83 -16.16 -0.09
CA PHE A 101 6.77 -16.17 0.92
C PHE A 101 6.85 -17.35 1.88
N LYS A 102 6.21 -17.20 3.02
CA LYS A 102 6.07 -18.24 4.04
C LYS A 102 5.12 -19.34 3.58
N PRO A 103 5.25 -20.57 4.10
CA PRO A 103 4.29 -21.64 3.84
C PRO A 103 2.84 -21.17 4.09
N GLY A 104 1.95 -21.48 3.15
CA GLY A 104 0.56 -21.03 3.16
C GLY A 104 0.27 -19.76 2.36
N ALA A 105 1.24 -19.26 1.58
CA ALA A 105 1.04 -18.12 0.67
C ALA A 105 -0.02 -18.40 -0.42
N TYR A 106 -0.19 -19.66 -0.80
CA TYR A 106 -1.21 -20.12 -1.73
C TYR A 106 -1.82 -21.46 -1.29
N LEU A 107 -3.05 -21.73 -1.77
CA LEU A 107 -3.76 -22.99 -1.51
C LEU A 107 -3.26 -24.15 -2.41
N PRO A 108 -3.40 -25.43 -2.00
CA PRO A 108 -3.07 -26.59 -2.83
C PRO A 108 -3.76 -26.62 -4.20
N THR A 109 -4.92 -25.97 -4.33
CA THR A 109 -5.64 -25.82 -5.60
C THR A 109 -4.92 -24.91 -6.59
N HIS A 110 -4.13 -23.94 -6.11
CA HIS A 110 -3.26 -23.13 -6.98
C HIS A 110 -2.04 -23.93 -7.43
N ALA A 111 -1.44 -24.71 -6.51
CA ALA A 111 -0.25 -25.53 -6.81
C ALA A 111 -0.50 -26.56 -7.94
N THR A 112 -1.72 -27.10 -7.98
CA THR A 112 -2.13 -28.12 -8.96
C THR A 112 -2.93 -27.55 -10.13
N HIS A 113 -2.94 -26.21 -10.29
CA HIS A 113 -3.78 -25.54 -11.27
C HIS A 113 -3.46 -26.02 -12.71
N THR A 114 -2.19 -25.99 -13.11
CA THR A 114 -1.78 -26.34 -14.48
C THR A 114 -2.17 -27.77 -14.82
N GLU A 115 -1.85 -28.73 -13.95
CA GLU A 115 -2.23 -30.13 -14.13
C GLU A 115 -3.75 -30.30 -14.29
N ARG A 116 -4.55 -29.65 -13.43
CA ARG A 116 -6.00 -29.84 -13.38
C ARG A 116 -6.76 -29.17 -14.52
N TRP A 117 -6.29 -28.00 -14.96
CA TRP A 117 -7.04 -27.15 -15.87
C TRP A 117 -6.48 -27.12 -17.30
N HIS A 118 -5.18 -27.37 -17.47
CA HIS A 118 -4.51 -27.28 -18.77
C HIS A 118 -4.07 -28.64 -19.31
N GLY A 119 -4.03 -29.68 -18.47
CA GLY A 119 -3.55 -31.01 -18.86
C GLY A 119 -2.02 -31.07 -19.02
N PRO A 120 -1.46 -32.24 -19.38
CA PRO A 120 -0.04 -32.34 -19.72
C PRO A 120 0.26 -31.64 -21.05
N ASP A 121 1.42 -31.00 -21.14
CA ASP A 121 1.99 -30.51 -22.40
C ASP A 121 2.29 -31.66 -23.38
#